data_AF-A0A524JEJ8-F1
#
_entry.id   AF-A0A524JEJ8-F1
#
_cell.length_a   1.000
_cell.length_b   1.000
_cell.length_c   1.000
_cell.angle_alpha   90.00
_cell.angle_beta   90.00
_cell.angle_gamma   90.00
#
_symmetry.space_group_name_H-M   'P 1'
#
loop_
_entity.id
_entity.type
_entity.pdbx_description
1 polymer ?
#
loop_
_entity_poly.entity_id
_entity_poly.type
_entity_poly.pdbx_seq_one_letter_code
_entity_poly.pdbx_strand_id
1 'polypeptide(L)' 'TDPWDRHYHEFEDWQFNWLLDKAGWEVIATEKFTNPIKKVGLRPLLRSFTPRYYLVLAKRKT' A
#
# COMPACT_ATOMS: atom_id res chain seq x y z
N THR A 1 10.26 24.31 8.27
CA THR A 1 9.54 23.02 8.37
C THR A 1 10.44 22.07 9.11
N ASP A 2 10.09 21.73 10.34
CA ASP A 2 10.88 20.79 11.13
C ASP A 2 10.82 19.39 10.45
N PRO A 3 11.95 18.72 10.18
CA PRO A 3 11.96 17.36 9.64
C PRO A 3 11.08 16.36 10.39
N TRP A 4 10.84 16.62 11.69
CA TRP A 4 10.05 15.80 12.61
C TRP A 4 8.55 16.10 12.58
N ASP A 5 8.11 17.21 11.97
CA ASP A 5 6.70 17.63 11.86
C ASP A 5 6.01 17.09 10.60
N ARG A 6 6.42 15.90 10.15
CA ARG A 6 5.82 15.22 8.99
C ARG A 6 4.78 14.22 9.47
N HIS A 7 3.50 14.58 9.36
CA HIS A 7 2.39 13.64 9.54
C HIS A 7 2.21 12.79 8.29
N TYR A 8 2.50 11.50 8.41
CA TYR A 8 2.15 10.52 7.39
C TYR A 8 0.72 10.06 7.66
N HIS A 9 -0.16 10.23 6.67
CA HIS A 9 -1.47 9.63 6.70
C HIS A 9 -1.40 8.25 6.06
N GLU A 10 -1.93 7.25 6.75
CA GLU A 10 -2.29 5.98 6.11
C GLU A 10 -3.47 6.26 5.18
N PHE A 11 -3.33 5.92 3.91
CA PHE A 11 -4.38 6.08 2.91
C PHE A 11 -5.08 4.74 2.70
N GLU A 12 -6.40 4.78 2.52
CA GLU A 12 -7.12 3.66 1.92
C GLU A 12 -6.65 3.47 0.47
N ASP A 13 -6.68 2.24 -0.04
CA ASP A 13 -6.08 1.93 -1.36
C ASP A 13 -6.67 2.78 -2.50
N TRP A 14 -7.97 3.09 -2.41
CA TRP A 14 -8.65 3.93 -3.39
C TRP A 14 -8.21 5.41 -3.29
N GLN A 15 -7.90 5.91 -2.09
CA GLN A 15 -7.39 7.27 -1.90
C GLN A 15 -6.00 7.39 -2.51
N PHE A 16 -5.18 6.35 -2.37
CA PHE A 16 -3.87 6.28 -3.00
C PHE A 16 -3.96 6.23 -4.53
N ASN A 17 -4.84 5.39 -5.08
CA ASN A 17 -5.08 5.36 -6.53
C ASN A 17 -5.60 6.70 -7.06
N TRP A 18 -6.47 7.36 -6.31
CA TRP A 18 -6.97 8.68 -6.66
C TRP A 18 -5.84 9.72 -6.68
N LEU A 19 -4.92 9.66 -5.71
CA LEU A 19 -3.73 10.52 -5.69
C LEU A 19 -2.84 10.28 -6.93
N LEU A 20 -2.60 9.02 -7.30
CA LEU A 20 -1.83 8.66 -8.49
C LEU A 20 -2.48 9.21 -9.76
N ASP A 21 -3.80 9.06 -9.89
CA ASP A 21 -4.57 9.60 -11.01
C ASP A 21 -4.42 11.12 -11.14
N LYS A 22 -4.55 11.85 -10.02
CA LYS A 22 -4.36 13.30 -9.95
C LYS A 22 -2.93 13.75 -10.22
N ALA A 23 -1.95 12.91 -9.88
CA ALA A 23 -0.54 13.16 -10.17
C ALA A 23 -0.14 12.83 -11.63
N GLY A 24 -1.11 12.46 -12.48
CA GLY A 24 -0.86 12.17 -13.89
C GLY A 24 -0.35 10.76 -14.15
N TRP A 25 -0.65 9.81 -13.25
CA TRP A 25 -0.38 8.39 -13.45
C TRP A 25 -1.67 7.64 -13.80
N GLU A 26 -1.55 6.65 -14.67
CA GLU A 26 -2.60 5.69 -14.97
C GLU A 26 -2.23 4.35 -14.34
N VAL A 27 -3.06 3.90 -13.40
CA VAL A 27 -2.90 2.61 -12.72
C VAL A 27 -3.26 1.48 -13.68
N ILE A 28 -2.30 0.59 -13.95
CA ILE A 28 -2.46 -0.55 -14.87
C ILE A 28 -2.91 -1.79 -14.09
N ALA A 29 -2.26 -2.06 -12.96
CA ALA A 29 -2.51 -3.23 -12.14
C ALA A 29 -2.20 -2.94 -10.68
N THR A 30 -2.92 -3.61 -9.78
CA THR A 30 -2.73 -3.47 -8.34
C THR A 30 -2.79 -4.82 -7.66
N GLU A 31 -1.94 -5.06 -6.68
CA GLU A 31 -1.89 -6.33 -5.95
C GLU A 31 -1.79 -6.08 -4.45
N LYS A 32 -2.60 -6.82 -3.67
CA LYS A 32 -2.53 -6.83 -2.21
C LYS A 32 -1.97 -8.15 -1.75
N PHE A 33 -0.95 -8.11 -0.89
CA PHE A 33 -0.29 -9.31 -0.41
C PHE A 33 0.05 -9.26 1.07
N THR A 34 0.23 -10.45 1.63
CA THR A 34 0.72 -10.65 2.99
C THR A 34 2.22 -10.95 2.94
N ASN A 35 2.92 -10.71 4.05
CA ASN A 35 4.31 -11.15 4.21
C ASN A 35 4.33 -12.32 5.23
N PRO A 36 4.15 -13.57 4.77
CA PRO A 36 4.08 -14.70 5.66
C PRO A 36 5.44 -14.99 6.29
N ILE A 37 5.48 -15.02 7.61
CA ILE A 37 6.66 -15.42 8.37
C ILE A 37 6.59 -16.92 8.69
N LYS A 38 7.71 -17.64 8.55
CA LYS A 38 7.83 -19.06 8.92
C LYS A 38 7.96 -19.25 10.44
N LYS A 39 6.98 -18.74 11.20
CA LYS A 39 6.90 -18.90 12.66
C LYS A 39 5.59 -19.54 13.04
N VAL A 40 5.64 -20.53 13.93
CA VAL A 40 4.45 -21.17 14.48
C VAL A 40 3.89 -20.31 15.61
N GLY A 41 2.61 -19.96 15.54
CA GLY A 41 1.90 -19.24 16.59
C GLY A 41 0.62 -18.55 16.09
N LEU A 42 -0.26 -18.17 17.03
CA LEU A 42 -1.53 -17.51 16.73
C LEU A 42 -1.33 -16.17 15.98
N ARG A 43 -0.41 -15.32 16.43
CA ARG A 43 -0.14 -14.02 15.81
C ARG A 43 0.46 -14.14 14.39
N PRO A 44 1.42 -15.04 14.12
CA PRO A 44 1.83 -15.38 12.74
C PRO A 44 0.68 -15.87 11.86
N LEU A 45 -0.18 -16.75 12.38
CA LEU A 45 -1.35 -17.28 11.66
C LEU A 45 -2.36 -16.17 11.32
N LEU A 46 -2.70 -15.29 12.25
CA LEU A 46 -3.64 -14.20 11.98
C LEU A 46 -3.09 -13.20 10.93
N ARG A 47 -1.77 -13.06 10.83
CA ARG A 47 -1.11 -12.20 9.83
C ARG A 47 -1.14 -12.74 8.41
N SER A 48 -1.47 -14.01 8.19
CA SER A 48 -1.59 -14.57 6.83
C SER A 48 -2.94 -14.28 6.18
N PHE A 49 -3.94 -13.80 6.93
CA PHE A 49 -5.27 -13.52 6.39
C PHE A 49 -5.52 -12.06 6.03
N THR A 50 -4.79 -11.13 6.65
CA THR A 50 -4.96 -9.69 6.43
C THR A 50 -3.81 -9.14 5.59
N PRO A 51 -4.02 -8.80 4.29
CA PRO A 51 -2.99 -8.18 3.47
C PRO A 51 -2.57 -6.84 4.07
N ARG A 52 -1.26 -6.57 4.07
CA ARG A 52 -0.67 -5.36 4.69
C ARG A 52 0.12 -4.52 3.71
N TYR A 53 0.31 -5.03 2.50
CA TYR A 53 1.07 -4.38 1.46
C TYR A 53 0.18 -4.17 0.25
N TYR A 54 0.34 -3.01 -0.37
CA TYR A 54 -0.32 -2.64 -1.60
C TYR A 54 0.73 -2.30 -2.65
N LEU A 55 0.78 -3.07 -3.73
CA LEU A 55 1.64 -2.85 -4.88
C LEU A 55 0.81 -2.25 -6.01
N VAL A 56 1.35 -1.20 -6.64
CA VAL A 56 0.70 -0.53 -7.77
C VAL A 56 1.68 -0.45 -8.93
N LEU A 57 1.28 -1.01 -10.07
CA LEU A 57 1.94 -0.79 -11.35
C LEU A 57 1.20 0.34 -12.08
N ALA A 58 1.90 1.44 -12.33
CA ALA A 58 1.34 2.59 -13.03
C ALA A 58 2.26 3.07 -14.16
N LYS A 59 1.66 3.60 -15.22
CA LYS A 59 2.36 4.33 -16.29
C LYS A 59 2.03 5.81 -16.20
N ARG A 60 2.93 6.67 -16.66
CA ARG A 60 2.66 8.10 -16.71
C ARG A 60 1.70 8.40 -17.86
N LYS A 61 0.69 9.24 -17.62
CA LYS A 61 -0.19 9.78 -18.66
C LYS A 61 0.62 10.78 -19.47
N THR A 62 0.77 10.50 -20.75
CA THR A 62 1.38 11.42 -21.73
C THR A 62 0.40 12.51 -22.11
#